data_AF-A0A8H3VQ77-F1
#
_entry.id   AF-A0A8H3VQ77-F1
#
_cell.length_a   1.000
_cell.length_b   1.000
_cell.length_c   1.000
_cell.angle_alpha   90.00
_cell.angle_beta   90.00
_cell.angle_gamma   90.00
#
_symmetry.space_group_name_H-M   'P 1'
#
loop_
_entity.id
_entity.type
_entity.pdbx_description
1 polymer ?
#
loop_
_entity_poly.entity_id
_entity_poly.type
_entity_poly.pdbx_seq_one_letter_code
_entity_poly.pdbx_strand_id
1 'polypeptide(L)'
;MATTKPTEPAPTFLTLPCELRQQILLDSYTPQINADWEQALWEHSEEPQNTQVKGWTSVLMSAFPTIKDDISYVGDIASIRSVVEFRATRKARS
;
A
#
# COMPACT_ATOMS: atom_id res chain seq x y z
N MET A 1 38.40 22.45 18.88
CA MET A 1 37.50 22.52 17.71
C MET A 1 37.12 21.10 17.35
N ALA A 2 35.87 20.71 17.53
CA ALA A 2 35.40 19.37 17.17
C ALA A 2 35.07 19.37 15.67
N THR A 3 35.88 18.66 14.90
CA THR A 3 35.62 18.38 13.48
C THR A 3 34.42 17.43 13.41
N THR A 4 33.24 17.96 13.12
CA THR A 4 32.07 17.15 12.76
C THR A 4 32.39 16.42 11.47
N LYS A 5 32.57 15.10 11.54
CA LYS A 5 32.59 14.26 10.35
C LYS A 5 31.29 14.49 9.57
N PRO A 6 31.30 14.46 8.22
CA PRO A 6 30.05 14.42 7.47
C PRO A 6 29.35 13.12 7.86
N THR A 7 28.29 13.23 8.65
CA THR A 7 27.35 12.14 8.86
C THR A 7 26.79 11.82 7.48
N GLU A 8 27.07 10.63 6.96
CA GLU A 8 26.47 10.16 5.72
C GLU A 8 24.96 10.42 5.77
N PRO A 9 24.34 10.90 4.68
CA PRO A 9 22.90 11.14 4.69
C PRO A 9 22.22 9.83 5.06
N ALA A 10 21.35 9.88 6.08
CA ALA A 10 20.62 8.71 6.52
C ALA A 10 19.92 8.07 5.31
N PRO A 11 19.92 6.72 5.19
CA PRO A 11 19.26 6.04 4.10
C PRO A 11 17.80 6.47 4.05
N THR A 12 17.39 7.04 2.92
CA THR A 12 16.02 7.48 2.69
C THR A 12 15.24 6.35 2.02
N PHE A 13 13.91 6.39 2.12
CA PHE A 13 13.04 5.45 1.42
C PHE A 13 13.42 5.29 -0.08
N LEU A 14 13.78 6.40 -0.74
CA LEU A 14 14.15 6.41 -2.15
C LEU A 14 15.49 5.71 -2.46
N THR A 15 16.37 5.56 -1.46
CA THR A 15 17.64 4.84 -1.60
C THR A 15 17.53 3.33 -1.39
N LEU A 16 16.37 2.84 -0.96
CA LEU A 16 16.13 1.40 -0.78
C LEU A 16 16.00 0.70 -2.14
N PRO A 17 16.37 -0.59 -2.24
CA PRO A 17 16.03 -1.45 -3.38
C PRO A 17 14.53 -1.41 -3.71
N CYS A 18 14.22 -1.61 -5.00
CA CYS A 18 12.86 -1.62 -5.53
C CYS A 18 11.93 -2.53 -4.72
N GLU A 19 12.37 -3.75 -4.44
CA GLU A 19 11.62 -4.77 -3.72
C GLU A 19 11.24 -4.32 -2.30
N LEU A 20 12.17 -3.65 -1.61
CA LEU A 20 11.93 -3.12 -0.27
C LEU A 20 10.99 -1.91 -0.30
N ARG A 21 11.12 -1.03 -1.31
CA ARG A 21 10.18 0.09 -1.49
C ARG A 21 8.77 -0.42 -1.74
N GLN A 22 8.61 -1.41 -2.62
CA GLN A 22 7.32 -2.02 -2.93
C GLN A 22 6.72 -2.74 -1.71
N GLN A 23 7.52 -3.48 -0.95
CA GLN A 23 7.06 -4.14 0.26
C GLN A 23 6.60 -3.12 1.32
N ILE A 24 7.38 -2.07 1.56
CA ILE A 24 6.99 -0.99 2.49
C ILE A 24 5.72 -0.29 2.01
N LEU A 25 5.57 -0.03 0.71
CA LEU A 25 4.35 0.56 0.15
C LEU A 25 3.15 -0.37 0.34
N LEU A 26 3.30 -1.68 0.11
CA LEU A 26 2.26 -2.69 0.36
C LEU A 26 1.88 -2.76 1.85
N ASP A 27 2.86 -2.71 2.75
CA ASP A 27 2.61 -2.77 4.20
C ASP A 27 2.02 -1.46 4.72
N SER A 28 2.39 -0.32 4.11
CA SER A 28 1.80 0.99 4.38
C SER A 28 0.37 1.10 3.87
N TYR A 29 0.05 0.34 2.81
CA TYR A 29 -1.31 0.03 2.42
C TYR A 29 -1.89 -0.97 3.41
N THR A 30 -2.07 -0.49 4.63
CA THR A 30 -3.17 -0.98 5.45
C THR A 30 -4.43 -0.44 4.79
N PRO A 31 -5.47 -1.25 4.54
CA PRO A 31 -6.80 -0.66 4.44
C PRO A 31 -6.97 0.06 5.78
N GLN A 32 -6.75 1.38 5.85
CA GLN A 32 -6.86 2.18 7.08
C GLN A 32 -8.27 2.14 7.70
N ILE A 33 -9.15 1.40 7.04
CA ILE A 33 -10.43 0.92 7.51
C ILE A 33 -10.24 -0.30 8.45
N ASN A 34 -9.07 -0.77 8.91
CA ASN A 34 -8.93 -2.09 9.59
C ASN A 34 -9.68 -2.32 10.94
N ALA A 35 -10.50 -1.39 11.42
CA ALA A 35 -11.58 -1.68 12.38
C ALA A 35 -12.96 -1.80 11.66
N ASP A 36 -13.19 -0.91 10.69
CA ASP A 36 -14.34 -0.89 9.80
C ASP A 36 -14.19 -1.81 8.57
N TRP A 37 -13.10 -2.53 8.32
CA TRP A 37 -12.80 -3.17 7.02
C TRP A 37 -13.38 -4.55 7.06
N GLU A 38 -13.18 -5.27 8.16
CA GLU A 38 -14.01 -6.42 8.43
C GLU A 38 -15.49 -6.01 8.42
N GLN A 39 -15.88 -4.93 9.14
CA GLN A 39 -17.27 -4.49 9.20
C GLN A 39 -17.84 -4.00 7.85
N ALA A 40 -17.05 -3.33 7.01
CA ALA A 40 -17.45 -2.86 5.68
C ALA A 40 -17.46 -4.02 4.68
N LEU A 41 -16.54 -4.99 4.78
CA LEU A 41 -16.63 -6.25 4.05
C LEU A 41 -17.87 -7.07 4.49
N TRP A 42 -18.36 -6.89 5.73
CA TRP A 42 -19.59 -7.47 6.26
C TRP A 42 -20.86 -6.79 5.73
N GLU A 43 -20.88 -5.45 5.80
CA GLU A 43 -22.04 -4.64 5.45
C GLU A 43 -22.20 -4.46 3.94
N HIS A 44 -21.10 -4.48 3.17
CA HIS A 44 -21.16 -4.49 1.72
C HIS A 44 -21.39 -5.92 1.20
N SER A 45 -22.56 -6.14 0.60
CA SER A 45 -22.88 -7.37 -0.14
C SER A 45 -22.06 -7.55 -1.43
N GLU A 46 -21.36 -6.51 -1.86
CA GLU A 46 -20.66 -6.44 -3.14
C GLU A 46 -19.13 -6.52 -2.95
N GLU A 47 -18.47 -7.17 -3.90
CA GLU A 47 -17.00 -7.23 -3.95
C GLU A 47 -16.42 -5.81 -4.01
N PRO A 48 -15.36 -5.49 -3.23
CA PRO A 48 -14.84 -4.15 -3.15
C PRO A 48 -14.46 -3.62 -4.53
N GLN A 49 -15.06 -2.51 -4.92
CA GLN A 49 -14.61 -1.78 -6.09
C GLN A 49 -13.25 -1.18 -5.75
N ASN A 50 -12.20 -1.57 -6.49
CA ASN A 50 -10.81 -1.14 -6.31
C ASN A 50 -10.58 0.38 -6.47
N THR A 51 -11.63 1.20 -6.44
CA THR A 51 -11.65 2.66 -6.49
C THR A 51 -10.82 3.28 -5.37
N GLN A 52 -10.83 2.72 -4.16
CA GLN A 52 -10.00 3.22 -3.06
C GLN A 52 -8.50 2.98 -3.31
N VAL A 53 -8.13 1.78 -3.79
CA VAL A 53 -6.75 1.47 -4.18
C VAL A 53 -6.30 2.39 -5.31
N LYS A 54 -7.13 2.54 -6.35
CA LYS A 54 -6.86 3.43 -7.49
C LYS A 54 -6.74 4.90 -7.07
N GLY A 55 -7.54 5.35 -6.12
CA GLY A 55 -7.44 6.70 -5.57
C GLY A 55 -6.12 6.92 -4.83
N TRP A 56 -5.77 5.98 -3.95
CA TRP A 56 -4.53 6.00 -3.20
C TRP A 56 -3.29 5.95 -4.11
N THR A 57 -3.26 5.05 -5.10
CA THR A 57 -2.15 4.94 -6.05
C THR A 57 -2.00 6.21 -6.88
N SER A 58 -3.11 6.79 -7.37
CA SER A 58 -3.10 8.02 -8.15
C SER A 58 -2.50 9.20 -7.37
N VAL A 59 -2.89 9.35 -6.09
CA VAL A 59 -2.33 10.37 -5.20
C VAL A 59 -0.83 10.17 -5.01
N LEU A 60 -0.39 8.94 -4.74
CA LEU A 60 1.03 8.64 -4.56
C LEU A 60 1.84 8.84 -5.83
N MET A 61 1.33 8.43 -7.00
CA MET A 61 2.02 8.63 -8.29
C MET A 61 2.21 10.13 -8.60
N SER A 62 1.23 10.96 -8.24
CA SER A 62 1.32 12.41 -8.37
C SER A 62 2.35 13.01 -7.42
N ALA A 63 2.36 12.57 -6.16
CA ALA A 63 3.27 13.07 -5.13
C ALA A 63 4.73 12.59 -5.31
N PHE A 64 4.93 11.38 -5.86
CA PHE A 64 6.24 10.76 -5.98
C PHE A 64 6.50 10.18 -7.39
N PRO A 65 6.69 11.04 -8.41
CA PRO A 65 6.87 10.58 -9.79
C PRO A 65 8.07 9.65 -9.98
N THR A 66 9.13 9.81 -9.18
CA THR A 66 10.38 9.05 -9.26
C THR A 66 10.21 7.56 -8.96
N ILE A 67 9.15 7.19 -8.22
CA ILE A 67 8.85 5.80 -7.82
C ILE A 67 7.48 5.37 -8.36
N LYS A 68 6.99 6.03 -9.43
CA LYS A 68 5.70 5.74 -10.06
C LYS A 68 5.53 4.26 -10.37
N ASP A 69 6.56 3.59 -10.89
CA ASP A 69 6.49 2.19 -11.29
C ASP A 69 6.34 1.27 -10.07
N ASP A 70 7.02 1.59 -8.96
CA ASP A 70 6.84 0.89 -7.69
C ASP A 70 5.40 1.06 -7.19
N ILE A 71 4.86 2.27 -7.24
CA ILE A 71 3.48 2.56 -6.83
C ILE A 71 2.46 1.85 -7.73
N SER A 72 2.71 1.80 -9.05
CA SER A 72 1.84 1.11 -10.00
C SER A 72 1.77 -0.37 -9.69
N TYR A 73 2.94 -0.99 -9.52
CA TYR A 73 3.05 -2.40 -9.17
C TYR A 73 2.31 -2.70 -7.86
N VAL A 74 2.56 -1.90 -6.82
CA VAL A 74 1.90 -2.06 -5.51
C VAL A 74 0.38 -1.89 -5.64
N GLY A 75 -0.08 -0.96 -6.47
CA GLY A 75 -1.47 -0.74 -6.78
C GLY A 75 -2.19 -1.97 -7.34
N ASP A 76 -1.57 -2.63 -8.31
CA ASP A 76 -2.11 -3.84 -8.92
C ASP A 76 -2.15 -5.00 -7.90
N ILE A 77 -1.08 -5.18 -7.13
CA ILE A 77 -1.02 -6.22 -6.09
C ILE A 77 -2.05 -5.98 -4.98
N ALA A 78 -2.18 -4.74 -4.49
CA ALA A 78 -3.16 -4.37 -3.47
C ALA A 78 -4.60 -4.62 -3.96
N SER A 79 -4.87 -4.32 -5.23
CA SER A 79 -6.19 -4.55 -5.87
C SER A 79 -6.55 -6.03 -5.99
N ILE A 80 -5.56 -6.91 -6.14
CA ILE A 80 -5.77 -8.36 -6.15
C ILE A 80 -5.98 -8.88 -4.72
N ARG A 81 -5.14 -8.43 -3.78
CA ARG A 81 -5.22 -8.84 -2.37
C ARG A 81 -6.58 -8.50 -1.76
N SER A 82 -7.10 -7.30 -2.01
CA SER A 82 -8.42 -6.87 -1.51
C SER A 82 -9.55 -7.83 -1.94
N VAL A 83 -9.56 -8.25 -3.20
CA VAL A 83 -10.56 -9.18 -3.76
C VAL A 83 -10.40 -10.59 -3.17
N VAL A 84 -9.17 -11.08 -3.07
CA VAL A 84 -8.88 -12.41 -2.52
C VAL A 84 -9.27 -12.48 -1.05
N GLU A 85 -8.90 -11.48 -0.24
CA GLU A 85 -9.24 -11.38 1.18
C GLU A 85 -10.77 -11.31 1.39
N PHE A 86 -11.48 -10.53 0.59
CA PHE A 86 -12.94 -10.48 0.62
C PHE A 86 -13.56 -11.86 0.38
N ARG A 87 -13.15 -12.55 -0.70
CA ARG A 87 -13.68 -13.88 -1.05
C ARG A 87 -13.37 -14.94 0.01
N ALA A 88 -12.15 -14.93 0.55
CA ALA A 88 -11.75 -15.83 1.62
C ALA A 88 -12.60 -15.62 2.88
N THR A 89 -12.82 -14.35 3.25
CA THR A 89 -13.64 -13.97 4.42
C THR A 89 -15.09 -14.43 4.27
N ARG A 90 -15.69 -14.25 3.08
CA ARG A 90 -17.06 -14.71 2.78
C ARG A 90 -17.17 -16.23 2.85
N LYS A 91 -16.20 -16.96 2.29
CA LYS A 91 -16.18 -18.44 2.31
C LYS A 91 -15.99 -19.03 3.70
N ALA A 92 -15.14 -18.43 4.53
CA ALA A 92 -14.84 -18.95 5.87
C ALA A 92 -16.05 -18.93 6.83
N ARG A 93 -17.11 -18.20 6.46
CA ARG A 93 -18.27 -17.95 7.33
C ARG A 93 -19.61 -18.35 6.71
N SER A 94 -19.59 -18.99 5.53
CA SER A 94 -20.72 -19.70 4.91
C SER A 94 -20.69 -21.17 5.26
#